data_AF-A0A6L8I822-F1
#
_entry.id   AF-A0A6L8I822-F1
#
_cell.length_a   1.000
_cell.length_b   1.000
_cell.length_c   1.000
_cell.angle_alpha   90.00
_cell.angle_beta   90.00
_cell.angle_gamma   90.00
#
_symmetry.space_group_name_H-M   'P 1'
#
loop_
_entity.id
_entity.type
_entity.pdbx_description
1 polymer ?
#
loop_
_entity_poly.entity_id
_entity_poly.type
_entity_poly.pdbx_seq_one_letter_code
_entity_poly.pdbx_strand_id
1 'polypeptide(L)'
;MERQLNTGARRRLPERRLSETRRLVWAGQTIHVTVGHGPDSLEPREIFYAGGYRSGSDMEALVSDLCVALSVMLQHEGVTAAALRKSMGDTFDVRTGEPMPASILGLLLEELTRPPD
;
A
#
# COMPACT_ATOMS: atom_id res chain seq x y z
N MET A 1 20.98 17.97 -6.94
CA MET A 1 20.22 18.79 -5.96
C MET A 1 19.26 17.84 -5.26
N GLU A 2 19.73 17.16 -4.21
CA GLU A 2 18.88 16.27 -3.42
C GLU A 2 17.87 17.12 -2.65
N ARG A 3 16.59 16.99 -2.99
CA ARG A 3 15.51 17.52 -2.17
C ARG A 3 15.47 16.65 -0.93
N GLN A 4 15.98 17.16 0.18
CA GLN A 4 15.72 16.57 1.48
C GLN A 4 14.19 16.57 1.66
N LEU A 5 13.57 15.40 1.68
CA LEU A 5 12.14 15.26 1.92
C LEU A 5 11.90 15.70 3.36
N ASN A 6 11.54 16.97 3.55
CA ASN A 6 11.09 17.48 4.84
C ASN A 6 9.65 17.02 5.02
N THR A 7 9.47 15.73 5.29
CA THR A 7 8.19 15.17 5.68
C THR A 7 7.88 15.68 7.09
N GLY A 8 6.69 16.27 7.26
CA GLY A 8 6.28 16.79 8.58
C GLY A 8 6.17 15.67 9.62
N ALA A 9 5.91 16.02 10.87
CA ALA A 9 5.88 15.06 11.97
C ALA A 9 4.93 13.88 11.70
N ARG A 10 5.34 12.67 12.10
CA ARG A 10 4.49 11.48 12.05
C ARG A 10 3.25 11.68 12.92
N ARG A 11 2.07 11.58 12.31
CA ARG A 11 0.78 11.62 13.01
C ARG A 11 0.29 10.20 13.22
N ARG A 12 0.27 9.74 14.48
CA ARG A 12 -0.30 8.43 14.82
C ARG A 12 -1.82 8.47 14.62
N LEU A 13 -2.36 7.37 14.10
CA LEU A 13 -3.80 7.18 13.99
C LEU A 13 -4.43 6.81 15.34
N PRO A 14 -5.73 7.13 15.55
CA PRO A 14 -6.46 6.66 16.71
C PRO A 14 -6.55 5.13 16.72
N GLU A 15 -6.72 4.57 17.92
CA GLU A 15 -6.79 3.12 18.14
C GLU A 15 -7.94 2.47 17.37
N ARG A 16 -9.11 3.11 17.35
CA ARG A 16 -10.26 2.72 16.54
C ARG A 16 -10.33 3.57 15.27
N ARG A 17 -10.39 2.91 14.12
CA ARG A 17 -10.48 3.52 12.78
C ARG A 17 -11.31 2.68 11.82
N LEU A 18 -11.82 3.30 10.76
CA LEU A 18 -12.48 2.58 9.68
C LEU A 18 -11.43 1.73 8.96
N SER A 19 -11.70 0.45 8.82
CA SER A 19 -10.82 -0.47 8.10
C SER A 19 -11.62 -1.48 7.30
N GLU A 20 -11.08 -1.87 6.16
CA GLU A 20 -11.66 -2.91 5.31
C GLU A 20 -10.56 -3.83 4.79
N THR A 21 -10.92 -5.08 4.52
CA THR A 21 -9.99 -6.06 3.94
C THR A 21 -10.29 -6.25 2.48
N ARG A 22 -9.31 -5.99 1.63
CA ARG A 22 -9.42 -6.06 0.18
C ARG A 22 -8.62 -7.23 -0.37
N ARG A 23 -9.16 -7.84 -1.41
CA ARG A 23 -8.54 -8.96 -2.13
C ARG A 23 -7.73 -8.44 -3.31
N LEU A 24 -6.47 -8.81 -3.40
CA LEU A 24 -5.56 -8.47 -4.50
C LEU A 24 -5.04 -9.72 -5.19
N VAL A 25 -4.61 -9.57 -6.45
CA VAL A 25 -3.96 -10.63 -7.22
C VAL A 25 -2.62 -10.13 -7.73
N TRP A 26 -1.55 -10.86 -7.42
CA TRP A 26 -0.20 -10.56 -7.89
C TRP A 26 0.53 -11.85 -8.29
N ALA A 27 1.11 -11.87 -9.49
CA ALA A 27 1.86 -13.03 -10.01
C ALA A 27 1.09 -14.38 -9.87
N GLY A 28 -0.22 -14.35 -10.12
CA GLY A 28 -1.10 -15.53 -9.99
C GLY A 28 -1.46 -15.93 -8.56
N GLN A 29 -0.98 -15.22 -7.54
CA GLN A 29 -1.32 -15.45 -6.14
C GLN A 29 -2.37 -14.45 -5.67
N THR A 30 -3.36 -14.93 -4.91
CA THR A 30 -4.33 -14.07 -4.24
C THR A 30 -3.80 -13.73 -2.86
N ILE A 31 -3.79 -12.44 -2.53
CA ILE A 31 -3.47 -11.94 -1.19
C ILE A 31 -4.59 -11.07 -0.66
N HIS A 32 -4.61 -10.89 0.65
CA HIS A 32 -5.53 -10.02 1.34
C HIS A 32 -4.74 -8.95 2.09
N VAL A 33 -5.23 -7.72 2.02
CA VAL A 33 -4.67 -6.59 2.76
C VAL A 33 -5.78 -5.85 3.48
N THR A 34 -5.52 -5.38 4.69
CA THR A 34 -6.44 -4.53 5.44
C THR A 34 -5.99 -3.08 5.30
N VAL A 35 -6.86 -2.23 4.76
CA VAL A 35 -6.62 -0.80 4.61
C VAL A 35 -7.28 -0.06 5.77
N GLY A 36 -6.53 0.78 6.47
CA GLY A 36 -7.01 1.65 7.53
C GLY A 36 -7.10 3.10 7.08
N HIS A 37 -8.21 3.76 7.38
CA HIS A 37 -8.48 5.13 6.95
C HIS A 37 -8.30 6.15 8.09
N GLY A 38 -8.08 7.41 7.70
CA GLY A 38 -8.04 8.52 8.66
C GLY A 38 -9.39 8.77 9.35
N PRO A 39 -9.41 9.37 10.55
CA PRO A 39 -10.65 9.68 11.26
C PRO A 39 -11.46 10.80 10.58
N ASP A 40 -10.77 11.77 9.99
CA ASP A 40 -11.38 12.99 9.42
C ASP A 40 -11.53 12.90 7.89
N SER A 41 -10.96 11.86 7.29
CA SER A 41 -10.93 11.66 5.84
C SER A 41 -10.98 10.16 5.54
N LEU A 42 -11.77 9.77 4.54
CA LEU A 42 -11.71 8.42 3.95
C LEU A 42 -10.41 8.19 3.14
N GLU A 43 -9.37 8.98 3.39
CA GLU A 43 -8.04 8.76 2.84
C GLU A 43 -7.40 7.54 3.51
N PRO A 44 -6.86 6.59 2.74
CA PRO A 44 -6.06 5.50 3.28
C PRO A 44 -4.79 6.00 3.96
N ARG A 45 -4.58 5.58 5.21
CA ARG A 45 -3.45 6.02 6.05
C ARG A 45 -2.58 4.86 6.53
N GLU A 46 -3.08 3.63 6.46
CA GLU A 46 -2.35 2.41 6.79
C GLU A 46 -2.77 1.25 5.90
N ILE A 47 -1.88 0.28 5.75
CA ILE A 47 -2.12 -1.00 5.10
C ILE A 47 -1.44 -2.10 5.91
N PHE A 48 -2.12 -3.23 6.06
CA PHE A 48 -1.61 -4.40 6.75
C PHE A 48 -1.77 -5.64 5.88
N TYR A 49 -0.78 -6.51 5.92
CA TYR A 49 -0.92 -7.81 5.30
C TYR A 49 -1.90 -8.68 6.10
N ALA A 50 -2.89 -9.28 5.42
CA ALA A 50 -3.94 -10.08 6.04
C ALA A 50 -3.92 -11.56 5.61
N GLY A 51 -2.98 -11.97 4.74
CA GLY A 51 -2.76 -13.36 4.37
C GLY A 51 -2.80 -13.64 2.87
N GLY A 52 -2.63 -14.91 2.50
CA GLY A 52 -2.70 -15.42 1.13
C GLY A 52 -1.42 -16.08 0.61
N TYR A 53 -0.25 -15.69 1.14
CA TYR A 53 1.01 -16.40 0.92
C TYR A 53 1.16 -17.53 1.93
N ARG A 54 2.07 -18.45 1.62
CA ARG A 54 2.44 -19.53 2.54
C ARG A 54 3.10 -18.91 3.78
N SER A 55 2.66 -19.36 4.95
CA SER A 55 3.26 -18.93 6.21
C SER A 55 4.74 -19.28 6.29
N GLY A 56 5.56 -18.34 6.74
CA GLY A 56 7.01 -18.44 6.81
C GLY A 56 7.74 -18.28 5.47
N SER A 57 7.03 -17.90 4.39
CA SER A 57 7.68 -17.63 3.11
C SER A 57 8.30 -16.24 3.06
N ASP A 58 9.37 -16.08 2.28
CA ASP A 58 10.02 -14.78 2.07
C ASP A 58 9.04 -13.73 1.52
N MET A 59 8.09 -14.15 0.67
CA MET A 59 7.06 -13.26 0.13
C MET A 59 6.05 -12.81 1.18
N GLU A 60 5.68 -13.66 2.14
CA GLU A 60 4.85 -13.25 3.28
C GLU A 60 5.59 -12.19 4.11
N ALA A 61 6.84 -12.45 4.47
CA ALA A 61 7.66 -11.54 5.26
C ALA A 61 7.86 -10.19 4.54
N LEU A 62 8.27 -10.23 3.26
CA LEU A 62 8.50 -9.05 2.44
C LEU A 62 7.24 -8.18 2.34
N VAL A 63 6.09 -8.76 2.06
CA VAL A 63 4.84 -7.99 1.89
C VAL A 63 4.35 -7.45 3.22
N SER A 64 4.51 -8.20 4.31
CA SER A 64 4.25 -7.70 5.66
C SER A 64 5.11 -6.47 5.98
N ASP A 65 6.41 -6.54 5.71
CA ASP A 65 7.34 -5.42 5.94
C ASP A 65 7.04 -4.21 5.05
N LEU A 66 6.71 -4.43 3.77
CA LEU A 66 6.26 -3.36 2.87
C LEU A 66 5.01 -2.68 3.41
N CYS A 67 4.04 -3.44 3.90
CA CYS A 67 2.82 -2.89 4.49
C CYS A 67 3.11 -2.02 5.72
N VAL A 68 4.00 -2.46 6.61
CA VAL A 68 4.42 -1.67 7.78
C VAL A 68 5.16 -0.41 7.34
N ALA A 69 6.11 -0.52 6.41
CA ALA A 69 6.86 0.62 5.90
C ALA A 69 5.94 1.66 5.25
N LEU A 70 4.99 1.23 4.41
CA LEU A 70 3.96 2.09 3.81
C LEU A 70 3.11 2.77 4.87
N SER A 71 2.63 2.02 5.87
CA SER A 71 1.85 2.58 6.98
C SER A 71 2.60 3.67 7.74
N VAL A 72 3.89 3.47 7.99
CA VAL A 72 4.73 4.48 8.65
C VAL A 72 4.93 5.70 7.74
N MET A 73 5.18 5.49 6.45
CA MET A 73 5.36 6.58 5.48
C MET A 73 4.10 7.43 5.36
N LEU A 74 2.94 6.81 5.17
CA LEU A 74 1.66 7.50 5.03
C LEU A 74 1.28 8.31 6.27
N GLN A 75 1.72 7.91 7.45
CA GLN A 75 1.48 8.69 8.67
C GLN A 75 2.24 10.03 8.72
N HIS A 76 3.23 10.26 7.85
CA HIS A 76 3.90 11.56 7.78
C HIS A 76 3.10 12.56 6.97
N GLU A 77 3.18 13.83 7.38
CA GLU A 77 2.51 14.91 6.66
C GLU A 77 3.15 15.15 5.29
N GLY A 78 2.31 15.34 4.28
CA GLY A 78 2.72 15.52 2.89
C GLY A 78 3.04 14.24 2.12
N VAL A 79 2.91 13.07 2.76
CA VAL A 79 3.07 11.77 2.09
C VAL A 79 1.71 11.18 1.78
N THR A 80 1.44 10.94 0.50
CA THR A 80 0.22 10.28 0.02
C THR A 80 0.58 9.05 -0.82
N ALA A 81 -0.32 8.05 -0.83
CA ALA A 81 -0.13 6.86 -1.66
C ALA A 81 -0.03 7.22 -3.15
N ALA A 82 -0.85 8.18 -3.61
CA ALA A 82 -0.81 8.66 -4.99
C ALA A 82 0.53 9.30 -5.38
N ALA A 83 1.14 10.09 -4.48
CA ALA A 83 2.45 10.69 -4.73
C ALA A 83 3.55 9.62 -4.84
N LEU A 84 3.54 8.61 -3.96
CA LEU A 84 4.49 7.49 -4.02
C LEU A 84 4.25 6.63 -5.27
N ARG A 85 2.99 6.32 -5.60
CA ARG A 85 2.61 5.51 -6.77
C ARG A 85 3.11 6.10 -8.07
N LYS A 86 3.07 7.43 -8.21
CA LYS A 86 3.56 8.17 -9.39
C LYS A 86 5.06 7.98 -9.63
N SER A 87 5.83 7.62 -8.61
CA SER A 87 7.26 7.35 -8.72
C SER A 87 7.58 5.86 -8.94
N MET A 88 6.58 4.98 -8.95
CA MET A 88 6.77 3.55 -9.18
C MET A 88 6.72 3.23 -10.67
N GLY A 89 7.47 2.22 -11.08
CA GLY A 89 7.45 1.73 -12.46
C GLY A 89 6.16 0.99 -12.81
N ASP A 90 5.75 1.13 -14.06
CA ASP A 90 4.69 0.36 -14.69
C ASP A 90 5.29 -0.64 -15.70
N THR A 91 4.57 -1.73 -15.93
CA THR A 91 4.84 -2.72 -16.96
C THR A 91 3.53 -3.10 -17.65
N PHE A 92 3.54 -4.15 -18.45
CA PHE A 92 2.36 -4.70 -19.10
C PHE A 92 2.15 -6.15 -18.69
N ASP A 93 0.90 -6.55 -18.49
CA ASP A 93 0.53 -7.94 -18.31
C ASP A 93 0.81 -8.68 -19.62
N VAL A 94 1.66 -9.71 -19.58
CA VAL A 94 2.10 -10.44 -20.78
C VAL A 94 0.98 -11.20 -21.50
N ARG A 95 -0.13 -11.46 -20.81
CA ARG A 95 -1.28 -12.21 -21.34
C ARG A 95 -2.36 -11.28 -21.89
N THR A 96 -2.63 -10.17 -21.21
CA THR A 96 -3.69 -9.22 -21.63
C THR A 96 -3.17 -8.01 -22.40
N GLY A 97 -1.88 -7.67 -22.25
CA GLY A 97 -1.28 -6.45 -22.80
C GLY A 97 -1.64 -5.17 -22.04
N GLU A 98 -2.41 -5.29 -20.96
CA GLU A 98 -2.88 -4.14 -20.18
C GLU A 98 -1.76 -3.59 -19.27
N PRO A 99 -1.70 -2.26 -19.05
CA PRO A 99 -0.79 -1.68 -18.06
C PRO A 99 -1.03 -2.25 -16.68
N MET A 100 0.05 -2.52 -15.95
CA MET A 100 0.00 -2.98 -14.57
C MET A 100 1.20 -2.45 -13.78
N PRO A 101 1.12 -2.39 -12.44
CA PRO A 101 2.30 -2.14 -11.61
C PRO A 101 3.46 -3.07 -11.97
N ALA A 102 4.69 -2.55 -12.02
CA ALA A 102 5.88 -3.38 -12.25
C ALA A 102 6.27 -4.24 -11.03
N SER A 103 5.68 -3.98 -9.85
CA SER A 103 5.97 -4.69 -8.61
C SER A 103 4.76 -4.75 -7.67
N ILE A 104 4.82 -5.65 -6.68
CA ILE A 104 3.82 -5.73 -5.62
C ILE A 104 3.72 -4.43 -4.80
N LEU A 105 4.83 -3.70 -4.63
CA LEU A 105 4.79 -2.39 -3.97
C LEU A 105 3.95 -1.39 -4.77
N GLY A 106 4.11 -1.37 -6.11
CA GLY A 106 3.27 -0.56 -6.99
C GLY A 106 1.79 -0.95 -6.89
N LEU A 107 1.48 -2.25 -6.81
CA LEU A 107 0.12 -2.75 -6.60
C LEU A 107 -0.47 -2.29 -5.26
N LEU A 108 0.28 -2.41 -4.16
CA LEU A 108 -0.18 -1.95 -2.84
C LEU A 108 -0.42 -0.45 -2.81
N LEU A 109 0.43 0.33 -3.48
CA LEU A 109 0.27 1.78 -3.58
C LEU A 109 -0.93 2.17 -4.44
N GLU A 110 -1.14 1.47 -5.56
CA GLU A 110 -2.32 1.65 -6.40
C GLU A 110 -3.60 1.32 -5.65
N GLU A 111 -3.57 0.24 -4.88
CA GLU A 111 -4.67 -0.16 -4.01
C GLU A 111 -5.07 0.95 -3.03
N LEU A 112 -4.07 1.59 -2.43
CA LEU A 112 -4.24 2.71 -1.50
C LEU A 112 -4.69 4.01 -2.17
N THR A 113 -4.85 4.05 -3.50
CA THR A 113 -5.50 5.17 -4.20
C THR A 113 -6.99 4.96 -4.42
N ARG A 114 -7.50 3.74 -4.18
CA ARG A 114 -8.92 3.43 -4.36
C ARG A 114 -9.75 3.90 -3.15
N PRO A 115 -10.93 4.52 -3.38
CA PRO A 115 -11.84 4.87 -2.30
C PRO A 115 -12.31 3.60 -1.56
N PRO A 116 -12.80 3.73 -0.31
CA PRO A 116 -13.41 2.60 0.39
C PRO A 116 -14.65 2.07 -0.34
N ASP A 117 -14.92 0.77 -0.20
CA ASP A 117 -16.05 0.08 -0.83
C ASP A 117 -17.40 0.43 -0.16
#